data_AF-F2NG63-F1
#
_entry.id   AF-F2NG63-F1
#
_cell.length_a   1.000
_cell.length_b   1.000
_cell.length_c   1.000
_cell.angle_alpha   90.00
_cell.angle_beta   90.00
_cell.angle_gamma   90.00
#
_symmetry.space_group_name_H-M   'P 1'
#
loop_
_entity.id
_entity.type
_entity.pdbx_description
1 polymer ?
#
loop_
_entity_poly.entity_id
_entity_poly.type
_entity_poly.pdbx_seq_one_letter_code
_entity_poly.pdbx_strand_id
1 'polypeptide(L)'
;MKTGVIVYLVGGQEIPEPYDLKNQCEQAGVKADRVELVGNYQGYFTVEDAWHFLTSRGCGHVSLLVAQWEQQHLQPMRPPVRLCG
;
A
#
# COMPACT_ATOMS: atom_id res chain seq x y z
N MET A 1 6.13 -13.43 -12.01
CA MET A 1 4.78 -13.27 -11.41
C MET A 1 4.77 -11.90 -10.72
N LYS A 2 3.73 -11.07 -10.90
CA LYS A 2 3.74 -9.70 -10.36
C LYS A 2 3.46 -9.69 -8.86
N THR A 3 4.04 -8.71 -8.18
CA THR A 3 3.89 -8.45 -6.74
C THR A 3 3.04 -7.21 -6.53
N GLY A 4 2.08 -7.30 -5.61
CA GLY A 4 1.21 -6.19 -5.22
C GLY A 4 1.41 -5.85 -3.74
N VAL A 5 1.33 -4.56 -3.40
CA VAL A 5 1.27 -4.10 -2.02
C VAL A 5 0.05 -3.23 -1.83
N ILE A 6 -0.68 -3.47 -0.75
CA ILE A 6 -1.76 -2.61 -0.28
C ILE A 6 -1.24 -1.83 0.91
N VAL A 7 -1.24 -0.51 0.83
CA VAL A 7 -0.87 0.37 1.94
C VAL A 7 -2.14 0.75 2.67
N TYR A 8 -2.27 0.30 3.92
CA TYR A 8 -3.39 0.65 4.79
C TYR A 8 -2.98 1.77 5.75
N LEU A 9 -3.52 2.97 5.55
CA LEU A 9 -3.23 4.13 6.38
C LEU A 9 -4.11 4.13 7.62
N VAL A 10 -3.51 3.92 8.79
CA VAL A 10 -4.21 3.92 10.09
C VAL A 10 -4.37 5.32 10.71
N GLY A 11 -3.78 6.34 10.09
CA GLY A 11 -3.78 7.71 10.58
C GLY A 11 -2.62 8.52 10.03
N GLY A 12 -2.50 9.76 10.49
CA GLY A 12 -1.49 10.72 10.05
C GLY A 12 -2.10 11.92 9.34
N GLN A 13 -1.23 12.78 8.83
CA GLN A 13 -1.65 13.92 8.01
C GLN A 13 -2.20 13.44 6.67
N GLU A 14 -2.95 14.30 5.98
CA GLU A 14 -3.28 14.06 4.58
C GLU A 14 -2.00 13.91 3.76
N ILE A 15 -2.00 12.95 2.84
CA ILE A 15 -0.92 12.79 1.89
C ILE A 15 -1.02 13.92 0.86
N PRO A 16 0.00 14.79 0.72
CA PRO A 16 -0.05 15.90 -0.22
C PRO A 16 0.01 15.42 -1.67
N GLU A 17 -0.92 15.85 -2.52
CA GLU A 17 -0.84 15.60 -3.97
C GLU A 17 0.18 16.52 -4.67
N PRO A 18 0.90 16.04 -5.71
CA PRO A 18 0.94 14.66 -6.21
C PRO A 18 1.89 13.80 -5.35
N TYR A 19 1.45 12.59 -5.01
CA TYR A 19 2.24 11.67 -4.17
C TYR A 19 2.58 10.37 -4.89
N ASP A 20 3.89 10.06 -4.97
CA ASP A 20 4.39 8.81 -5.53
C ASP A 20 4.47 7.73 -4.45
N LEU A 21 3.34 7.07 -4.23
CA LEU A 21 3.19 5.98 -3.27
C LEU A 21 4.15 4.81 -3.54
N LYS A 22 4.51 4.58 -4.81
CA LYS A 22 5.43 3.50 -5.19
C LYS A 22 6.84 3.81 -4.71
N ASN A 23 7.36 5.00 -5.03
CA ASN A 23 8.68 5.45 -4.57
C ASN A 23 8.77 5.44 -3.03
N GLN A 24 7.68 5.80 -2.35
CA GLN A 24 7.66 5.84 -0.89
C GLN A 24 7.64 4.45 -0.25
N CYS A 25 6.93 3.49 -0.86
CA CYS A 25 7.07 2.09 -0.47
C CYS A 25 8.51 1.60 -0.67
N GLU A 26 9.15 1.97 -1.78
CA GLU A 26 10.54 1.59 -2.07
C GLU A 26 11.52 2.17 -1.03
N GLN A 27 11.38 3.46 -0.67
CA GLN A 27 12.14 4.12 0.39
C GLN A 27 11.90 3.46 1.76
N ALA A 28 10.68 2.99 2.01
CA ALA A 28 10.31 2.24 3.21
C ALA A 28 10.81 0.78 3.19
N GLY A 29 11.52 0.35 2.14
CA GLY A 29 12.09 -0.99 1.98
C GLY A 29 11.14 -2.04 1.44
N VAL A 30 10.00 -1.63 0.88
CA VAL A 30 8.96 -2.51 0.31
C VAL A 30 8.97 -2.37 -1.20
N LYS A 31 9.36 -3.44 -1.90
CA LYS A 31 9.36 -3.48 -3.37
C LYS A 31 8.10 -4.15 -3.88
N ALA A 32 7.40 -3.49 -4.81
CA ALA A 32 6.21 -4.03 -5.46
C ALA A 32 6.08 -3.55 -6.91
N ASP A 33 5.51 -4.37 -7.77
CA ASP A 33 5.18 -3.99 -9.15
C ASP A 33 3.97 -3.05 -9.21
N ARG A 34 3.02 -3.23 -8.27
CA ARG A 34 1.82 -2.40 -8.10
C ARG A 34 1.61 -2.07 -6.63
N VAL A 35 1.17 -0.84 -6.38
CA VAL A 35 0.85 -0.37 -5.03
C VAL A 35 -0.53 0.26 -5.04
N GLU A 36 -1.38 -0.13 -4.11
CA GLU A 36 -2.70 0.43 -3.91
C GLU A 36 -2.80 1.02 -2.50
N LEU A 37 -3.60 2.07 -2.34
CA LEU A 37 -3.84 2.73 -1.06
C LEU A 37 -5.25 2.42 -0.55
N VAL A 38 -5.36 2.16 0.76
CA VAL A 38 -6.63 2.08 1.49
C VAL A 38 -6.54 3.04 2.67
N GLY A 39 -7.49 3.97 2.74
CA GLY A 39 -7.55 5.00 3.77
C GLY A 39 -8.61 6.05 3.46
N ASN A 40 -8.89 6.92 4.43
CA ASN A 40 -10.02 7.85 4.36
C ASN A 40 -9.97 8.89 3.23
N TYR A 41 -8.78 9.20 2.69
CA TYR A 41 -8.61 10.40 1.88
C TYR A 41 -8.26 10.19 0.42
N GLN A 42 -7.97 8.96 -0.03
CA GLN A 42 -7.81 8.60 -1.45
C GLN A 42 -7.41 7.12 -1.56
N GLY A 43 -8.17 6.31 -2.29
CA GLY A 43 -7.88 4.90 -2.48
C GLY A 43 -9.13 4.03 -2.52
N TYR A 44 -8.95 2.72 -2.32
CA TYR A 44 -10.07 1.81 -2.11
C TYR A 44 -10.74 2.07 -0.77
N PHE A 45 -12.04 1.80 -0.70
CA PHE A 45 -12.78 1.83 0.55
C PHE A 45 -12.35 0.72 1.50
N THR A 46 -11.95 -0.44 0.94
CA THR A 46 -11.65 -1.64 1.73
C THR A 46 -10.39 -2.35 1.21
N VAL A 47 -9.76 -3.12 2.09
CA VAL A 47 -8.58 -3.95 1.73
C VAL A 47 -8.99 -5.03 0.73
N GLU A 48 -10.22 -5.53 0.85
CA GLU A 48 -10.84 -6.53 0.00
C GLU A 48 -10.95 -6.05 -1.45
N ASP A 49 -11.41 -4.82 -1.67
CA ASP A 49 -11.50 -4.23 -3.01
C ASP A 49 -10.10 -4.07 -3.64
N ALA A 50 -9.14 -3.55 -2.87
CA ALA A 50 -7.76 -3.39 -3.31
C ALA A 50 -7.11 -4.74 -3.65
N TRP A 51 -7.37 -5.76 -2.84
CA TRP A 51 -6.85 -7.11 -3.04
C TRP A 51 -7.47 -7.77 -4.28
N HIS A 52 -8.78 -7.66 -4.47
CA HIS A 52 -9.44 -8.15 -5.68
C HIS A 52 -8.92 -7.45 -6.94
N PHE A 53 -8.70 -6.13 -6.87
CA PHE A 53 -8.11 -5.40 -7.97
C PHE A 53 -6.69 -5.88 -8.31
N LEU A 54 -5.80 -6.01 -7.32
CA LEU A 54 -4.43 -6.47 -7.56
C LEU A 54 -4.38 -7.88 -8.16
N THR A 55 -5.19 -8.79 -7.62
CA THR A 55 -5.25 -10.17 -8.10
C THR A 55 -5.83 -10.26 -9.51
N SER A 56 -6.90 -9.52 -9.83
CA SER A 56 -7.45 -9.43 -11.20
C SER A 56 -6.47 -8.83 -12.22
N ARG A 57 -5.47 -8.05 -11.76
CA ARG A 57 -4.37 -7.51 -12.58
C ARG A 57 -3.15 -8.43 -12.68
N GLY A 58 -3.25 -9.66 -12.18
CA GLY A 58 -2.21 -10.69 -12.28
C GLY A 58 -1.12 -10.59 -11.23
N CYS A 59 -1.35 -9.88 -10.11
CA CYS A 59 -0.49 -9.99 -8.94
C CYS A 59 -0.74 -11.33 -8.25
N GLY A 60 0.23 -12.24 -8.35
CA GLY A 60 0.16 -13.57 -7.73
C GLY A 60 0.63 -13.59 -6.28
N HIS A 61 1.26 -12.51 -5.82
CA HIS A 61 1.67 -12.31 -4.44
C HIS A 61 1.23 -10.90 -4.01
N VAL A 62 0.42 -10.83 -2.97
CA VAL A 62 -0.08 -9.56 -2.41
C VAL A 62 0.22 -9.50 -0.91
N SER A 63 0.78 -8.36 -0.47
CA SER A 63 1.01 -8.06 0.94
C SER A 63 0.28 -6.79 1.36
N LEU A 64 -0.16 -6.75 2.61
CA LEU A 64 -0.71 -5.59 3.29
C LEU A 64 0.39 -4.93 4.13
N LEU A 65 0.61 -3.64 3.90
CA LEU A 65 1.51 -2.79 4.65
C LEU A 65 0.67 -1.80 5.46
N VAL A 66 0.59 -2.01 6.77
CA VAL A 66 0.00 -1.02 7.66
C VAL A 66 1.00 0.12 7.84
N ALA A 67 0.58 1.36 7.65
CA ALA A 67 1.48 2.50 7.71
C ALA A 67 0.78 3.76 8.23
N GLN A 68 1.59 4.73 8.66
CA GLN A 68 1.15 6.09 8.96
C GLN A 68 1.89 7.09 8.08
N TRP A 69 1.25 8.22 7.80
CA TRP A 69 1.87 9.32 7.10
C TRP A 69 2.36 10.37 8.10
N GLU A 70 3.67 10.47 8.27
CA GLU A 70 4.32 11.40 9.21
C GLU A 70 5.54 12.04 8.59
N GLN A 71 5.76 13.33 8.87
CA GLN A 71 6.95 14.08 8.43
C GLN A 71 7.23 13.96 6.91
N GLN A 72 6.18 13.89 6.08
CA GLN A 72 6.28 13.70 4.63
C GLN A 72 6.89 12.35 4.19
N HIS A 73 6.79 11.34 5.06
CA HIS A 73 7.26 9.99 4.78
C HIS A 73 6.25 8.92 5.22
N LEU A 74 6.24 7.81 4.49
CA LEU A 74 5.46 6.64 4.86
C LEU A 74 6.22 5.88 5.96
N GLN A 75 5.61 5.77 7.13
CA GLN A 75 6.15 5.03 8.27
C GLN A 75 5.48 3.65 8.35
N PRO A 76 6.11 2.58 7.84
CA PRO A 76 5.53 1.25 7.84
C PRO A 76 5.59 0.61 9.24
N MET A 77 4.49 0.00 9.65
CA MET A 77 4.48 -0.97 10.73
C MET A 77 4.93 -2.32 10.18
N ARG A 78 6.03 -2.84 10.72
CA ARG A 78 6.65 -4.10 10.26
C ARG A 78 6.31 -5.25 11.20
N PRO A 79 6.29 -6.50 10.69
CA PRO A 79 6.45 -6.89 9.27
C PRO A 79 5.15 -6.70 8.46
N PRO A 80 5.22 -6.60 7.11
CA PRO A 80 4.03 -6.65 6.26
C PRO A 80 3.26 -7.97 6.43
N VAL A 81 1.95 -7.93 6.31
CA VAL A 81 1.09 -9.11 6.39
C VAL A 81 0.88 -9.68 4.99
N ARG A 82 1.24 -10.94 4.76
CA ARG A 82 0.98 -11.60 3.47
C ARG A 82 -0.49 -11.97 3.36
N LEU A 83 -1.15 -11.54 2.29
CA LEU A 83 -2.55 -11.88 2.01
C LEU A 83 -2.67 -13.10 1.10
N CYS A 84 -1.81 -13.20 0.08
CA CYS A 84 -1.78 -14.35 -0.82
C CYS A 84 -0.41 -14.55 -1.47
N GLY A 85 -0.20 -15.76 -1.98
CA GLY A 85 1.02 -16.19 -2.68
C GLY A 85 2.17 -16.42 -1.74
#